data_AF-A0A4Y8PWS4-F1
#
_entry.id   AF-A0A4Y8PWS4-F1
#
_cell.length_a   1.000
_cell.length_b   1.000
_cell.length_c   1.000
_cell.angle_alpha   90.00
_cell.angle_beta   90.00
_cell.angle_gamma   90.00
#
_symmetry.space_group_name_H-M   'P 1'
#
loop_
_entity.id
_entity.type
_entity.pdbx_description
1 polymer ?
#
loop_
_entity_poly.entity_id
_entity_poly.type
_entity_poly.pdbx_seq_one_letter_code
_entity_poly.pdbx_strand_id
1 'polypeptide(L)'
;MKLCLNQRPCRLEMGYELGFGPSVFEKMAEIVRAFPDAGEDVLFSYANWDRALEICEADVLLGDAKSFHADIVLDPDQIISQKVKEILLRHHAPGSEPRMHQSLMDRLLALFRRADFAELDEQLLLEMGTVVHQSLMTYTLEDLDEATQSFVKSRLRTCNSVWLWPDEKPHHLKNILWYRVNTIADIREALERTGWWFDGVIVSPDKDIEAYSYMLWYTEEHGLEHDEHDGMVLYIHISKEQEAHFRQTVLPRLQEILGDRLEVYL
;
A
#
# COMPACT_ATOMS: atom_id res chain seq x y z
N MET A 1 7.59 14.34 17.18
CA MET A 1 8.22 13.08 16.73
C MET A 1 9.00 12.43 17.86
N LYS A 2 8.88 11.11 18.00
CA LYS A 2 9.43 10.33 19.11
C LYS A 2 10.05 9.02 18.60
N LEU A 3 11.30 8.75 18.98
CA LEU A 3 11.99 7.49 18.68
C LEU A 3 12.07 6.62 19.93
N CYS A 4 11.31 5.54 19.95
CA CYS A 4 11.26 4.54 21.01
C CYS A 4 12.27 3.42 20.74
N LEU A 5 13.44 3.48 21.41
CA LEU A 5 14.49 2.46 21.31
C LEU A 5 14.29 1.28 22.26
N ASN A 6 13.38 1.41 23.23
CA ASN A 6 12.98 0.36 24.16
C ASN A 6 11.98 -0.65 23.55
N GLN A 7 11.46 -0.37 22.34
CA GLN A 7 10.57 -1.25 21.60
C GLN A 7 11.34 -2.06 20.55
N ARG A 8 10.83 -3.26 20.22
CA ARG A 8 11.35 -4.14 19.16
C ARG A 8 10.18 -4.61 18.29
N PRO A 9 10.07 -4.15 17.03
CA PRO A 9 10.93 -3.17 16.35
C PRO A 9 11.03 -1.81 17.04
N CYS A 10 12.12 -1.08 16.82
CA CYS A 10 12.22 0.31 17.26
C CYS A 10 11.18 1.13 16.50
N ARG A 11 10.60 2.12 17.15
CA ARG A 11 9.47 2.86 16.58
C ARG A 11 9.78 4.33 16.50
N LEU A 12 9.72 4.91 15.31
CA LEU A 12 9.79 6.34 15.09
C LEU A 12 8.38 6.88 14.81
N GLU A 13 7.75 7.38 15.86
CA GLU A 13 6.48 8.08 15.84
C GLU A 13 6.69 9.46 15.19
N MET A 14 6.17 9.60 13.98
CA MET A 14 6.24 10.83 13.20
C MET A 14 4.96 11.66 13.29
N GLY A 15 3.86 11.03 13.72
CA GLY A 15 2.50 11.56 13.72
C GLY A 15 2.16 12.17 12.36
N TYR A 16 1.42 13.28 12.36
CA TYR A 16 1.15 14.05 11.14
C TYR A 16 2.10 15.25 11.00
N GLU A 17 3.08 15.41 11.89
CA GLU A 17 3.98 16.58 11.93
C GLU A 17 4.88 16.70 10.71
N LEU A 18 5.23 15.57 10.09
CA LEU A 18 5.96 15.57 8.82
C LEU A 18 5.08 16.02 7.66
N GLY A 19 3.76 15.80 7.75
CA GLY A 19 2.79 15.98 6.68
C GLY A 19 2.52 14.69 5.91
N PHE A 20 1.72 14.79 4.83
CA PHE A 20 1.37 13.66 3.96
C PHE A 20 1.61 13.98 2.48
N GLY A 21 1.81 12.94 1.68
CA GLY A 21 1.94 13.01 0.23
C GLY A 21 3.25 13.62 -0.29
N PRO A 22 3.29 14.09 -1.55
CA PRO A 22 4.53 14.48 -2.23
C PRO A 22 5.38 15.55 -1.53
N SER A 23 4.75 16.37 -0.70
CA SER A 23 5.43 17.43 0.06
C SER A 23 6.49 16.91 1.05
N VAL A 24 6.40 15.64 1.46
CA VAL A 24 7.28 15.05 2.49
C VAL A 24 8.30 14.06 1.94
N PHE A 25 8.23 13.71 0.65
CA PHE A 25 9.05 12.66 0.06
C PHE A 25 10.55 12.96 0.09
N GLU A 26 10.95 14.23 -0.04
CA GLU A 26 12.36 14.61 0.11
C GLU A 26 12.88 14.26 1.51
N LYS A 27 12.13 14.66 2.54
CA LYS A 27 12.51 14.39 3.92
C LYS A 27 12.47 12.89 4.24
N MET A 28 11.50 12.16 3.69
CA MET A 28 11.44 10.70 3.83
C MET A 28 12.64 10.01 3.16
N ALA A 29 13.04 10.46 1.98
CA ALA A 29 14.22 9.97 1.31
C ALA A 29 15.50 10.23 2.12
N GLU A 30 15.63 11.42 2.73
CA GLU A 30 16.73 11.72 3.66
C GLU A 30 16.76 10.75 4.85
N ILE A 31 15.60 10.50 5.47
CA ILE A 31 15.46 9.55 6.59
C ILE A 31 15.91 8.15 6.17
N VAL A 32 15.42 7.62 5.05
CA VAL A 32 15.82 6.30 4.52
C VAL A 32 17.34 6.27 4.22
N ARG A 33 17.90 7.35 3.68
CA ARG A 33 19.34 7.47 3.38
C ARG A 33 20.24 7.61 4.62
N ALA A 34 19.69 7.79 5.81
CA ALA A 34 20.47 7.79 7.05
C ALA A 34 20.99 6.38 7.42
N PHE A 35 20.28 5.32 7.00
CA PHE A 35 20.54 3.93 7.35
C PHE A 35 21.72 3.27 6.62
N PRO A 36 21.78 3.27 5.28
CA PRO A 36 22.78 2.51 4.54
C PRO A 36 24.19 3.07 4.71
N ASP A 37 25.15 2.17 4.83
CA ASP A 37 26.56 2.48 4.66
C ASP A 37 26.97 2.51 3.17
N ALA A 38 28.21 2.94 2.93
CA ALA A 38 28.77 2.97 1.60
C ALA A 38 28.82 1.54 1.01
N GLY A 39 28.08 1.33 -0.07
CA GLY A 39 28.04 0.06 -0.79
C GLY A 39 26.88 -0.86 -0.42
N GLU A 40 26.01 -0.50 0.52
CA GLU A 40 24.75 -1.23 0.75
C GLU A 40 23.68 -0.83 -0.26
N ASP A 41 22.84 -1.80 -0.61
CA ASP A 41 21.63 -1.57 -1.41
C ASP A 41 20.47 -1.20 -0.48
N VAL A 42 19.71 -0.17 -0.87
CA VAL A 42 18.37 0.12 -0.36
C VAL A 42 17.38 -0.50 -1.32
N LEU A 43 16.57 -1.43 -0.83
CA LEU A 43 15.58 -2.14 -1.63
C LEU A 43 14.20 -1.81 -1.13
N PHE A 44 13.35 -1.28 -1.99
CA PHE A 44 11.93 -1.18 -1.70
C PHE A 44 11.22 -2.45 -2.16
N SER A 45 10.14 -2.78 -1.46
CA SER A 45 9.31 -3.92 -1.77
C SER A 45 8.09 -3.48 -2.60
N TYR A 46 7.68 -4.31 -3.54
CA TYR A 46 6.38 -4.24 -4.19
C TYR A 46 5.76 -5.64 -4.17
N ALA A 47 4.66 -5.81 -3.43
CA ALA A 47 3.98 -7.09 -3.31
C ALA A 47 3.04 -7.30 -4.50
N ASN A 48 3.16 -8.47 -5.14
CA ASN A 48 2.14 -8.96 -6.05
C ASN A 48 1.23 -9.93 -5.28
N TRP A 49 -0.06 -9.75 -5.46
CA TRP A 49 -1.13 -10.51 -4.83
C TRP A 49 -1.81 -11.41 -5.86
N ASP A 50 -2.21 -12.61 -5.44
CA ASP A 50 -3.01 -13.50 -6.25
C ASP A 50 -4.49 -13.14 -6.09
N ARG A 51 -5.01 -12.43 -7.10
CA ARG A 51 -6.43 -12.03 -7.18
C ARG A 51 -7.39 -13.21 -7.02
N ALA A 52 -7.00 -14.42 -7.46
CA ALA A 52 -7.89 -15.58 -7.36
C ALA A 52 -7.98 -16.16 -5.94
N LEU A 53 -7.04 -15.79 -5.07
CA LEU A 53 -6.99 -16.23 -3.67
C LEU A 53 -7.47 -15.16 -2.69
N GLU A 54 -7.80 -13.97 -3.16
CA GLU A 54 -8.36 -12.94 -2.31
C GLU A 54 -9.71 -13.40 -1.73
N ILE A 55 -9.82 -13.29 -0.41
CA ILE A 55 -11.06 -13.57 0.32
C ILE A 55 -11.51 -12.24 0.90
N CYS A 56 -12.53 -11.64 0.29
CA CYS A 56 -13.17 -10.45 0.83
C CYS A 56 -14.34 -10.87 1.72
N GLU A 57 -14.40 -10.32 2.93
CA GLU A 57 -15.58 -10.48 3.77
C GLU A 57 -16.80 -9.83 3.11
N ALA A 58 -17.98 -10.44 3.30
CA ALA A 58 -19.22 -9.95 2.68
C ALA A 58 -19.50 -8.48 3.04
N ASP A 59 -19.18 -8.06 4.28
CA ASP A 59 -19.39 -6.69 4.73
C ASP A 59 -18.53 -5.68 3.96
N VAL A 60 -17.30 -6.06 3.57
CA VAL A 60 -16.43 -5.22 2.72
C VAL A 60 -17.06 -5.05 1.34
N LEU A 61 -17.48 -6.16 0.73
CA LEU A 61 -18.10 -6.15 -0.60
C LEU A 61 -19.41 -5.34 -0.61
N LEU A 62 -20.23 -5.46 0.43
CA LEU A 62 -21.44 -4.65 0.60
C LEU A 62 -21.10 -3.17 0.79
N GLY A 63 -20.02 -2.85 1.50
CA GLY A 63 -19.47 -1.50 1.62
C GLY A 63 -19.08 -0.90 0.27
N ASP A 64 -18.41 -1.67 -0.59
CA ASP A 64 -18.04 -1.23 -1.94
C ASP A 64 -19.26 -1.06 -2.85
N ALA A 65 -20.22 -1.98 -2.78
CA ALA A 65 -21.49 -1.85 -3.50
C ALA A 65 -22.26 -0.60 -3.08
N LYS A 66 -22.29 -0.31 -1.77
CA LYS A 66 -22.91 0.90 -1.20
C LYS A 66 -22.20 2.17 -1.65
N SER A 67 -20.88 2.15 -1.68
CA SER A 67 -20.07 3.27 -2.18
C SER A 67 -20.35 3.53 -3.66
N PHE A 68 -20.46 2.48 -4.47
CA PHE A 68 -20.84 2.62 -5.88
C PHE A 68 -22.28 3.14 -6.05
N HIS A 69 -23.23 2.64 -5.26
CA HIS A 69 -24.63 3.09 -5.26
C HIS A 69 -24.77 4.58 -4.94
N ALA A 70 -24.00 5.05 -3.95
CA ALA A 70 -23.96 6.45 -3.52
C ALA A 70 -23.19 7.38 -4.49
N ASP A 71 -22.67 6.86 -5.61
CA ASP A 71 -21.90 7.61 -6.61
C ASP A 71 -20.62 8.25 -6.04
N ILE A 72 -20.00 7.60 -5.05
CA ILE A 72 -18.74 8.06 -4.42
C ILE A 72 -17.50 7.34 -4.97
N VAL A 73 -17.68 6.35 -5.85
CA VAL A 73 -16.58 5.64 -6.51
C VAL A 73 -16.02 6.47 -7.66
N LEU A 74 -14.70 6.69 -7.65
CA LEU A 74 -14.00 7.38 -8.72
C LEU A 74 -13.85 6.47 -9.94
N ASP A 75 -14.62 6.74 -11.00
CA ASP A 75 -14.64 5.95 -12.24
C ASP A 75 -14.65 6.85 -13.49
N PRO A 76 -13.55 7.62 -13.73
CA PRO A 76 -13.49 8.62 -14.80
C PRO A 76 -13.64 7.99 -16.20
N ASP A 77 -13.11 6.78 -16.38
CA ASP A 77 -13.16 6.03 -17.65
C ASP A 77 -14.40 5.13 -17.78
N GLN A 78 -15.31 5.17 -16.81
CA GLN A 78 -16.56 4.41 -16.80
C GLN A 78 -16.37 2.88 -16.85
N ILE A 79 -15.20 2.36 -16.49
CA ILE A 79 -14.88 0.93 -16.54
C ILE A 79 -15.69 0.18 -15.49
N ILE A 80 -15.74 0.69 -14.26
CA ILE A 80 -16.49 0.07 -13.16
C ILE A 80 -17.98 0.13 -13.47
N SER A 81 -18.45 1.31 -13.89
CA SER A 81 -19.83 1.58 -14.27
C SER A 81 -20.30 0.65 -15.38
N GLN A 82 -19.46 0.39 -16.39
CA GLN A 82 -19.78 -0.52 -17.47
C GLN A 82 -19.97 -1.96 -16.95
N LYS A 83 -19.05 -2.46 -16.11
CA LYS A 83 -19.17 -3.82 -15.55
C LYS A 83 -20.42 -3.96 -14.67
N VAL A 84 -20.72 -2.97 -13.83
CA VAL A 84 -21.94 -2.95 -13.02
C VAL A 84 -23.20 -2.97 -13.89
N LYS A 85 -23.25 -2.16 -14.95
CA LYS A 85 -24.37 -2.17 -15.89
C LYS A 85 -24.58 -3.57 -16.51
N GLU A 86 -23.50 -4.29 -16.80
CA GLU A 86 -23.60 -5.65 -17.34
C GLU A 86 -24.18 -6.63 -16.32
N ILE A 87 -23.80 -6.51 -15.04
CA ILE A 87 -24.39 -7.29 -13.95
C ILE A 87 -25.89 -7.00 -13.85
N LEU A 88 -26.28 -5.72 -13.81
CA LEU A 88 -27.69 -5.31 -13.76
C LEU A 88 -28.48 -5.86 -14.96
N LEU A 89 -27.90 -5.83 -16.16
CA LEU A 89 -28.53 -6.40 -17.35
C LEU A 89 -28.72 -7.91 -17.23
N ARG A 90 -27.70 -8.64 -16.77
CA ARG A 90 -27.79 -10.10 -16.59
C ARG A 90 -28.82 -10.49 -15.55
N HIS A 91 -28.93 -9.70 -14.47
CA HIS A 91 -29.90 -9.92 -13.41
C HIS A 91 -31.33 -9.66 -13.88
N HIS A 92 -31.58 -8.52 -14.54
CA HIS A 92 -32.94 -8.12 -14.93
C HIS A 92 -33.40 -8.64 -16.30
N ALA A 93 -32.48 -9.03 -17.18
CA ALA A 93 -32.77 -9.54 -18.51
C ALA A 93 -31.78 -10.66 -18.93
N PRO A 94 -31.84 -11.85 -18.29
CA PRO A 94 -30.93 -12.96 -18.59
C PRO A 94 -30.89 -13.32 -20.08
N GLY A 95 -29.68 -13.54 -20.61
CA GLY A 95 -29.46 -13.87 -22.03
C GLY A 95 -29.35 -12.66 -22.97
N SER A 96 -29.55 -11.44 -22.47
CA SER A 96 -29.35 -10.22 -23.25
C SER A 96 -27.86 -9.95 -23.50
N GLU A 97 -27.51 -9.59 -24.74
CA GLU A 97 -26.14 -9.19 -25.07
C GLU A 97 -25.89 -7.71 -24.69
N PRO A 98 -24.87 -7.40 -23.86
CA PRO A 98 -24.59 -6.02 -23.43
C PRO A 98 -24.42 -5.02 -24.57
N ARG A 99 -23.72 -5.42 -25.63
CA ARG A 99 -23.41 -4.56 -26.78
C ARG A 99 -24.66 -4.08 -27.53
N MET A 100 -25.76 -4.82 -27.41
CA MET A 100 -27.02 -4.52 -28.09
C MET A 100 -28.01 -3.76 -27.19
N HIS A 101 -27.71 -3.60 -25.90
CA HIS A 101 -28.65 -3.14 -24.87
C HIS A 101 -28.14 -1.97 -24.03
N GLN A 102 -27.27 -1.11 -24.58
CA GLN A 102 -26.67 0.00 -23.83
C GLN A 102 -27.70 0.96 -23.21
N SER A 103 -28.77 1.30 -23.93
CA SER A 103 -29.83 2.16 -23.39
C SER A 103 -30.61 1.52 -22.23
N LEU A 104 -30.80 0.20 -22.27
CA LEU A 104 -31.41 -0.55 -21.17
C LEU A 104 -30.47 -0.59 -19.97
N MET A 105 -29.19 -0.85 -20.19
CA MET A 105 -28.14 -0.82 -19.17
C MET A 105 -28.06 0.53 -18.45
N ASP A 106 -28.06 1.64 -19.18
CA ASP A 106 -28.09 2.99 -18.59
C ASP A 106 -29.35 3.24 -17.75
N ARG A 107 -30.50 2.76 -18.24
CA ARG A 107 -31.76 2.86 -17.50
C ARG A 107 -31.75 2.04 -16.22
N LEU A 108 -31.22 0.82 -16.26
CA LEU A 108 -31.10 -0.06 -15.10
C LEU A 108 -30.17 0.55 -14.06
N LEU A 109 -29.03 1.13 -14.46
CA LEU A 109 -28.14 1.85 -13.54
C LEU A 109 -28.83 3.05 -12.89
N ALA A 110 -29.61 3.83 -13.66
CA ALA A 110 -30.35 4.96 -13.12
C ALA A 110 -31.45 4.53 -12.13
N LEU A 111 -32.07 3.37 -12.34
CA LEU A 111 -33.04 2.79 -11.40
C LEU A 111 -32.35 2.29 -10.13
N PHE A 112 -31.23 1.57 -10.28
CA PHE A 112 -30.41 1.09 -9.18
C PHE A 112 -30.00 2.25 -8.24
N ARG A 113 -29.49 3.36 -8.78
CA ARG A 113 -29.10 4.55 -7.98
C ARG A 113 -30.26 5.28 -7.28
N ARG A 114 -31.50 5.07 -7.71
CA ARG A 114 -32.69 5.72 -7.12
C ARG A 114 -33.42 4.82 -6.12
N ALA A 115 -33.16 3.52 -6.16
CA ALA A 115 -33.76 2.57 -5.23
C ALA A 115 -33.20 2.78 -3.81
N ASP A 116 -34.00 2.47 -2.80
CA ASP A 116 -33.50 2.36 -1.44
C ASP A 116 -32.52 1.18 -1.37
N PHE A 117 -31.30 1.44 -0.89
CA PHE A 117 -30.25 0.42 -0.81
C PHE A 117 -30.68 -0.78 0.04
N ALA A 118 -31.48 -0.55 1.08
CA ALA A 118 -31.98 -1.61 1.96
C ALA A 118 -32.99 -2.54 1.29
N GLU A 119 -33.58 -2.14 0.15
CA GLU A 119 -34.54 -2.93 -0.61
C GLU A 119 -33.91 -3.66 -1.80
N LEU A 120 -32.61 -3.46 -2.05
CA LEU A 120 -31.90 -4.11 -3.14
C LEU A 120 -31.58 -5.57 -2.82
N ASP A 121 -31.55 -6.39 -3.86
CA ASP A 121 -31.22 -7.81 -3.75
C ASP A 121 -29.78 -8.02 -3.23
N GLU A 122 -29.63 -8.75 -2.13
CA GLU A 122 -28.34 -8.95 -1.46
C GLU A 122 -27.33 -9.67 -2.35
N GLN A 123 -27.77 -10.65 -3.13
CA GLN A 123 -26.89 -11.40 -4.03
C GLN A 123 -26.37 -10.51 -5.17
N LEU A 124 -27.24 -9.67 -5.73
CA LEU A 124 -26.87 -8.64 -6.70
C LEU A 124 -25.86 -7.65 -6.11
N LEU A 125 -26.09 -7.19 -4.86
CA LEU A 125 -25.16 -6.29 -4.17
C LEU A 125 -23.79 -6.94 -3.95
N LEU A 126 -23.72 -8.21 -3.58
CA LEU A 126 -22.45 -8.93 -3.43
C LEU A 126 -21.71 -9.09 -4.76
N GLU A 127 -22.41 -9.40 -5.86
CA GLU A 127 -21.79 -9.50 -7.19
C GLU A 127 -21.25 -8.14 -7.65
N MET A 128 -22.02 -7.07 -7.45
CA MET A 128 -21.60 -5.70 -7.75
C MET A 128 -20.43 -5.26 -6.88
N GLY A 129 -20.50 -5.50 -5.58
CA GLY A 129 -19.43 -5.22 -4.62
C GLY A 129 -18.12 -5.90 -5.00
N THR A 130 -18.18 -7.17 -5.39
CA THR A 130 -17.02 -7.92 -5.89
C THR A 130 -16.36 -7.23 -7.09
N VAL A 131 -17.15 -6.80 -8.08
CA VAL A 131 -16.61 -6.14 -9.27
C VAL A 131 -16.05 -4.75 -8.96
N VAL A 132 -16.71 -4.00 -8.09
CA VAL A 132 -16.25 -2.68 -7.64
C VAL A 132 -14.92 -2.84 -6.92
N HIS A 133 -14.86 -3.72 -5.91
CA HIS A 133 -13.66 -4.04 -5.14
C HIS A 133 -12.47 -4.38 -6.06
N GLN A 134 -12.65 -5.41 -6.89
CA GLN A 134 -11.60 -5.89 -7.79
C GLN A 134 -11.14 -4.87 -8.82
N SER A 135 -11.97 -3.87 -9.14
CA SER A 135 -11.60 -2.82 -10.09
C SER A 135 -10.92 -1.62 -9.42
N LEU A 136 -11.07 -1.46 -8.11
CA LEU A 136 -10.38 -0.45 -7.31
C LEU A 136 -9.01 -0.92 -6.82
N MET A 137 -8.86 -2.24 -6.65
CA MET A 137 -7.63 -2.83 -6.12
C MET A 137 -6.57 -3.05 -7.21
N THR A 138 -5.33 -2.68 -6.90
CA THR A 138 -4.14 -3.05 -7.67
C THR A 138 -3.54 -4.31 -7.05
N TYR A 139 -3.50 -5.41 -7.81
CA TYR A 139 -3.02 -6.69 -7.30
C TYR A 139 -1.57 -6.94 -7.67
N THR A 140 -1.18 -6.59 -8.89
CA THR A 140 0.19 -6.81 -9.35
C THR A 140 0.78 -5.57 -9.98
N LEU A 141 2.10 -5.57 -10.18
CA LEU A 141 2.80 -4.48 -10.84
C LEU A 141 2.25 -4.25 -12.26
N GLU A 142 1.80 -5.31 -12.92
CA GLU A 142 1.18 -5.25 -14.25
C GLU A 142 -0.15 -4.50 -14.30
N ASP A 143 -0.81 -4.30 -13.15
CA ASP A 143 -2.03 -3.48 -13.06
C ASP A 143 -1.71 -1.96 -13.07
N LEU A 144 -0.44 -1.55 -12.86
CA LEU A 144 -0.01 -0.14 -12.86
C LEU A 144 0.38 0.38 -14.24
N ASP A 145 0.57 1.70 -14.34
CA ASP A 145 1.00 2.36 -15.57
C ASP A 145 2.39 1.90 -16.05
N GLU A 146 2.64 1.98 -17.35
CA GLU A 146 3.89 1.50 -17.98
C GLU A 146 5.15 2.14 -17.42
N ALA A 147 5.09 3.41 -16.97
CA ALA A 147 6.25 4.10 -16.43
C ALA A 147 6.60 3.53 -15.05
N THR A 148 5.60 3.27 -14.21
CA THR A 148 5.79 2.61 -12.92
C THR A 148 6.30 1.18 -13.07
N GLN A 149 5.73 0.41 -14.00
CA GLN A 149 6.22 -0.93 -14.33
C GLN A 149 7.69 -0.90 -14.76
N SER A 150 8.06 0.02 -15.64
CA SER A 150 9.42 0.16 -16.15
C SER A 150 10.40 0.57 -15.06
N PHE A 151 9.99 1.49 -14.17
CA PHE A 151 10.79 1.94 -13.04
C PHE A 151 11.17 0.78 -12.12
N VAL A 152 10.19 -0.03 -11.69
CA VAL A 152 10.42 -1.19 -10.82
C VAL A 152 11.21 -2.28 -11.53
N LYS A 153 10.80 -2.68 -12.75
CA LYS A 153 11.44 -3.79 -13.50
C LYS A 153 12.91 -3.51 -13.82
N SER A 154 13.26 -2.27 -14.18
CA SER A 154 14.65 -1.88 -14.49
C SER A 154 15.58 -1.89 -13.26
N ARG A 155 15.01 -1.82 -12.05
CA ARG A 155 15.75 -1.78 -10.78
C ARG A 155 15.64 -3.08 -9.98
N LEU A 156 14.94 -4.08 -10.51
CA LEU A 156 14.68 -5.33 -9.83
C LEU A 156 16.00 -6.02 -9.44
N ARG A 157 16.17 -6.29 -8.15
CA ARG A 157 17.29 -7.08 -7.62
C ARG A 157 16.92 -8.54 -7.50
N THR A 158 15.77 -8.83 -6.88
CA THR A 158 15.29 -10.19 -6.67
C THR A 158 13.77 -10.24 -6.57
N CYS A 159 13.21 -11.43 -6.74
CA CYS A 159 11.80 -11.73 -6.59
C CYS A 159 11.68 -13.03 -5.78
N ASN A 160 10.94 -12.98 -4.67
CA ASN A 160 10.73 -14.13 -3.79
C ASN A 160 9.36 -14.04 -3.09
N SER A 161 9.10 -14.88 -2.11
CA SER A 161 7.88 -14.80 -1.27
C SER A 161 8.21 -14.83 0.22
N VAL A 162 9.40 -14.34 0.55
CA VAL A 162 9.91 -14.26 1.93
C VAL A 162 9.15 -13.15 2.65
N TRP A 163 8.52 -13.50 3.76
CA TRP A 163 7.74 -12.57 4.57
C TRP A 163 8.59 -12.10 5.74
N LEU A 164 8.95 -10.81 5.74
CA LEU A 164 9.84 -10.21 6.76
C LEU A 164 9.07 -9.44 7.85
N TRP A 165 7.78 -9.18 7.63
CA TRP A 165 6.92 -8.45 8.57
C TRP A 165 6.55 -9.30 9.79
N PRO A 166 6.20 -8.66 10.92
CA PRO A 166 5.85 -9.37 12.15
C PRO A 166 4.52 -10.15 12.05
N ASP A 167 3.63 -9.74 11.16
CA ASP A 167 2.30 -10.34 11.01
C ASP A 167 2.34 -11.68 10.29
N GLU A 168 1.23 -12.41 10.33
CA GLU A 168 1.10 -13.64 9.57
C GLU A 168 1.23 -13.39 8.07
N LYS A 169 1.99 -14.27 7.38
CA LYS A 169 2.15 -14.19 5.93
C LYS A 169 0.79 -14.31 5.25
N PRO A 170 0.37 -13.34 4.42
CA PRO A 170 -0.92 -13.42 3.74
C PRO A 170 -0.98 -14.61 2.79
N HIS A 171 -2.09 -15.35 2.82
CA HIS A 171 -2.28 -16.57 2.01
C HIS A 171 -2.31 -16.30 0.50
N HIS A 172 -2.71 -15.08 0.13
CA HIS A 172 -2.82 -14.62 -1.25
C HIS A 172 -1.58 -13.85 -1.72
N LEU A 173 -0.48 -13.85 -0.95
CA LEU A 173 0.79 -13.29 -1.43
C LEU A 173 1.37 -14.17 -2.54
N LYS A 174 1.47 -13.62 -3.75
CA LYS A 174 2.06 -14.31 -4.91
C LYS A 174 3.59 -14.26 -4.86
N ASN A 175 4.14 -13.05 -4.80
CA ASN A 175 5.56 -12.79 -4.63
C ASN A 175 5.80 -11.32 -4.23
N ILE A 176 7.04 -11.00 -3.88
CA ILE A 176 7.51 -9.67 -3.55
C ILE A 176 8.67 -9.35 -4.48
N LEU A 177 8.55 -8.22 -5.18
CA LEU A 177 9.59 -7.65 -6.00
C LEU A 177 10.44 -6.72 -5.13
N TRP A 178 11.73 -7.01 -5.03
CA TRP A 178 12.68 -6.17 -4.30
C TRP A 178 13.53 -5.41 -5.29
N TYR A 179 13.38 -4.09 -5.34
CA TYR A 179 13.99 -3.24 -6.36
C TYR A 179 14.84 -2.11 -5.73
N ARG A 180 15.96 -1.78 -6.37
CA ARG A 180 16.97 -0.85 -5.85
C ARG A 180 16.52 0.61 -5.93
N VAL A 181 16.67 1.34 -4.83
CA VAL A 181 16.42 2.78 -4.72
C VAL A 181 17.53 3.45 -3.91
N ASN A 182 18.76 3.41 -4.44
CA ASN A 182 19.94 3.78 -3.66
C ASN A 182 20.12 5.30 -3.46
N THR A 183 19.47 6.14 -4.28
CA THR A 183 19.63 7.60 -4.21
C THR A 183 18.39 8.29 -3.67
N ILE A 184 18.53 9.53 -3.19
CA ILE A 184 17.39 10.37 -2.78
C ILE A 184 16.36 10.47 -3.92
N ALA A 185 16.81 10.69 -5.15
CA ALA A 185 15.95 10.79 -6.31
C ALA A 185 15.18 9.49 -6.59
N ASP A 186 15.86 8.33 -6.51
CA ASP A 186 15.19 7.04 -6.70
C ASP A 186 14.16 6.75 -5.61
N ILE A 187 14.47 7.06 -4.33
CA ILE A 187 13.54 6.85 -3.22
C ILE A 187 12.30 7.74 -3.40
N ARG A 188 12.49 9.01 -3.75
CA ARG A 188 11.38 9.92 -4.04
C ARG A 188 10.51 9.42 -5.18
N GLU A 189 11.13 9.03 -6.30
CA GLU A 189 10.40 8.52 -7.45
C GLU A 189 9.65 7.22 -7.11
N ALA A 190 10.21 6.36 -6.26
CA ALA A 190 9.51 5.18 -5.77
C ALA A 190 8.26 5.55 -4.96
N LEU A 191 8.38 6.49 -4.00
CA LEU A 191 7.24 6.96 -3.21
C LEU A 191 6.14 7.62 -4.07
N GLU A 192 6.52 8.33 -5.13
CA GLU A 192 5.58 8.93 -6.09
C GLU A 192 4.82 7.88 -6.91
N ARG A 193 5.43 6.73 -7.17
CA ARG A 193 4.92 5.71 -8.10
C ARG A 193 4.16 4.57 -7.42
N THR A 194 4.69 4.06 -6.31
CA THR A 194 4.16 2.85 -5.67
C THR A 194 3.34 3.16 -4.43
N GLY A 195 3.36 4.41 -3.96
CA GLY A 195 2.64 4.85 -2.78
C GLY A 195 3.55 5.52 -1.76
N TRP A 196 2.93 6.36 -0.94
CA TRP A 196 3.54 7.10 0.14
C TRP A 196 3.89 6.25 1.38
N TRP A 197 3.24 5.10 1.57
CA TRP A 197 3.70 4.04 2.47
C TRP A 197 4.74 3.19 1.76
N PHE A 198 5.72 2.68 2.51
CA PHE A 198 6.72 1.82 1.92
C PHE A 198 7.24 0.80 2.92
N ASP A 199 7.71 -0.30 2.35
CA ASP A 199 8.53 -1.29 3.02
C ASP A 199 9.86 -1.40 2.29
N GLY A 200 10.94 -1.46 3.04
CA GLY A 200 12.25 -1.61 2.44
C GLY A 200 13.26 -2.28 3.35
N VAL A 201 14.31 -2.81 2.74
CA VAL A 201 15.46 -3.38 3.43
C VAL A 201 16.75 -2.68 3.00
N ILE A 202 17.66 -2.55 3.94
CA ILE A 202 19.04 -2.15 3.71
C ILE A 202 19.88 -3.40 3.85
N VAL A 203 20.59 -3.78 2.80
CA VAL A 203 21.28 -5.08 2.73
C VAL A 203 22.52 -4.99 1.85
N SER A 204 23.54 -5.76 2.19
CA SER A 204 24.74 -5.84 1.35
C SER A 204 24.41 -6.47 -0.02
N PRO A 205 24.99 -5.98 -1.14
CA PRO A 205 24.61 -6.42 -2.48
C PRO A 205 24.80 -7.91 -2.76
N ASP A 206 25.68 -8.58 -2.01
CA ASP A 206 26.01 -10.01 -2.10
C ASP A 206 25.17 -10.91 -1.17
N LYS A 207 24.24 -10.34 -0.38
CA LYS A 207 23.45 -11.07 0.61
C LYS A 207 21.99 -11.21 0.23
N ASP A 208 21.38 -12.32 0.64
CA ASP A 208 19.92 -12.48 0.57
C ASP A 208 19.20 -11.44 1.44
N ILE A 209 17.96 -11.13 1.11
CA ILE A 209 17.21 -10.04 1.76
C ILE A 209 16.98 -10.29 3.26
N GLU A 210 16.90 -11.55 3.67
CA GLU A 210 16.75 -11.99 5.05
C GLU A 210 17.94 -11.61 5.93
N ALA A 211 19.10 -11.43 5.32
CA ALA A 211 20.32 -10.98 5.99
C ALA A 211 20.44 -9.44 5.97
N TYR A 212 19.30 -8.74 6.06
CA TYR A 212 19.27 -7.29 6.08
C TYR A 212 20.04 -6.72 7.29
N SER A 213 20.64 -5.55 7.09
CA SER A 213 21.15 -4.69 8.16
C SER A 213 19.98 -4.00 8.88
N TYR A 214 19.03 -3.49 8.09
CA TYR A 214 17.81 -2.85 8.58
C TYR A 214 16.61 -3.23 7.73
N MET A 215 15.44 -3.39 8.34
CA MET A 215 14.16 -3.36 7.65
C MET A 215 13.36 -2.16 8.15
N LEU A 216 12.81 -1.41 7.20
CA LEU A 216 12.06 -0.18 7.38
C LEU A 216 10.63 -0.43 6.92
N TRP A 217 9.66 -0.17 7.78
CA TRP A 217 8.23 -0.26 7.46
C TRP A 217 7.55 1.04 7.87
N TYR A 218 7.15 1.83 6.87
CA TYR A 218 6.48 3.11 7.06
C TYR A 218 4.99 2.98 6.78
N THR A 219 4.19 3.19 7.82
CA THR A 219 2.73 2.99 7.80
C THR A 219 2.01 4.07 8.60
N GLU A 220 0.69 4.08 8.53
CA GLU A 220 -0.19 4.87 9.38
C GLU A 220 -0.81 4.00 10.47
N GLU A 221 -1.00 4.56 11.66
CA GLU A 221 -1.73 3.94 12.75
C GLU A 221 -2.82 4.89 13.25
N HIS A 222 -3.98 4.33 13.57
CA HIS A 222 -5.09 5.08 14.13
C HIS A 222 -5.31 4.69 15.58
N GLY A 223 -4.89 5.56 16.49
CA GLY A 223 -5.19 5.44 17.91
C GLY A 223 -6.71 5.54 18.12
N LEU A 224 -7.30 4.55 18.78
CA LEU A 224 -8.74 4.54 19.09
C LEU A 224 -9.03 5.25 20.41
N GLU A 225 -8.03 5.36 21.29
CA GLU A 225 -8.11 6.04 22.57
C GLU A 225 -7.25 7.33 22.61
N HIS A 226 -7.60 8.27 23.48
CA HIS A 226 -6.99 9.61 23.53
C HIS A 226 -5.47 9.64 23.84
N ASP A 227 -4.92 8.54 24.33
CA ASP A 227 -3.49 8.41 24.67
C ASP A 227 -2.73 7.48 23.71
N GLU A 228 -3.41 6.92 22.71
CA GLU A 228 -2.78 6.11 21.67
C GLU A 228 -2.21 7.01 20.56
N HIS A 229 -1.09 6.58 19.99
CA HIS A 229 -0.50 7.26 18.86
C HIS A 229 -1.44 7.19 17.65
N ASP A 230 -1.72 8.35 17.06
CA ASP A 230 -2.47 8.49 15.82
C ASP A 230 -1.59 9.25 14.81
N GLY A 231 -1.37 8.64 13.64
CA GLY A 231 -0.58 9.18 12.53
C GLY A 231 0.53 8.27 12.04
N MET A 232 1.53 8.87 11.39
CA MET A 232 2.57 8.13 10.68
C MET A 232 3.62 7.55 11.61
N VAL A 233 4.04 6.31 11.32
CA VAL A 233 5.05 5.59 12.07
C VAL A 233 6.05 4.92 11.13
N LEU A 234 7.33 5.00 11.46
CA LEU A 234 8.37 4.19 10.85
C LEU A 234 8.84 3.14 11.85
N TYR A 235 8.53 1.88 11.56
CA TYR A 235 9.08 0.73 12.24
C TYR A 235 10.47 0.42 11.70
N ILE A 236 11.42 0.24 12.63
CA ILE A 236 12.83 0.02 12.36
C ILE A 236 13.24 -1.29 13.00
N HIS A 237 13.36 -2.32 12.18
CA HIS A 237 13.95 -3.59 12.57
C HIS A 237 15.46 -3.50 12.36
N ILE A 238 16.22 -3.70 13.43
CA ILE A 238 17.68 -3.63 13.44
C ILE A 238 18.21 -5.05 13.61
N SER A 239 19.03 -5.53 12.68
CA SER A 239 19.68 -6.82 12.87
C SER A 239 20.63 -6.78 14.07
N LYS A 240 20.87 -7.94 14.69
CA LYS A 240 21.62 -8.02 15.95
C LYS A 240 23.04 -7.46 15.81
N GLU A 241 23.65 -7.68 14.65
CA GLU A 241 24.98 -7.21 14.30
C GLU A 241 25.04 -5.69 14.12
N GLN A 242 23.90 -5.05 13.81
CA GLN A 242 23.80 -3.62 13.50
C GLN A 242 23.37 -2.75 14.69
N GLU A 243 23.13 -3.31 15.88
CA GLU A 243 22.67 -2.53 17.03
C GLU A 243 23.65 -1.45 17.47
N ALA A 244 24.94 -1.79 17.53
CA ALA A 244 25.99 -0.83 17.89
C ALA A 244 26.14 0.25 16.81
N HIS A 245 26.14 -0.17 15.54
CA HIS A 245 26.22 0.73 14.40
C HIS A 245 25.03 1.70 14.35
N PHE A 246 23.82 1.20 14.59
CA PHE A 246 22.62 2.03 14.64
C PHE A 246 22.76 3.17 15.66
N ARG A 247 23.20 2.85 16.88
CA ARG A 247 23.37 3.85 17.96
C ARG A 247 24.50 4.84 17.67
N GLN A 248 25.57 4.41 17.01
CA GLN A 248 26.77 5.22 16.80
C GLN A 248 26.74 6.03 15.50
N THR A 249 25.98 5.59 14.50
CA THR A 249 26.00 6.16 13.16
C THR A 249 24.62 6.61 12.70
N VAL A 250 23.64 5.69 12.68
CA VAL A 250 22.31 5.99 12.12
C VAL A 250 21.54 6.97 12.98
N LEU A 251 21.53 6.76 14.31
CA LEU A 251 20.82 7.63 15.24
C LEU A 251 21.33 9.09 15.19
N PRO A 252 22.66 9.37 15.23
CA PRO A 252 23.15 10.73 15.02
C PRO A 252 22.73 11.35 13.69
N ARG A 253 22.73 10.60 12.57
CA ARG A 253 22.26 11.09 11.27
C ARG A 253 20.76 11.43 11.32
N LEU A 254 19.94 10.59 11.95
CA LEU A 254 18.51 10.86 12.13
C LEU A 254 18.28 12.11 13.00
N GLN A 255 19.07 12.29 14.06
CA GLN A 255 19.02 13.50 14.90
C GLN A 255 19.41 14.76 14.11
N GLU A 256 20.36 14.68 13.18
CA GLU A 256 20.72 15.80 12.30
C GLU A 256 19.58 16.14 11.32
N ILE A 257 18.95 15.12 10.72
CA ILE A 257 17.87 15.29 9.73
C ILE A 257 16.59 15.84 10.35
N LEU A 258 16.24 15.36 11.55
CA LEU A 258 14.99 15.66 12.25
C LEU A 258 15.15 16.82 13.26
N GLY A 259 16.39 17.12 13.66
CA GLY A 259 16.73 18.21 14.56
C GLY A 259 16.05 18.12 15.93
N ASP A 260 15.75 19.29 16.50
CA ASP A 260 15.13 19.44 17.83
C ASP A 260 13.71 18.85 17.92
N ARG A 261 13.14 18.37 16.81
CA ARG A 261 11.81 17.74 16.77
C ARG A 261 11.83 16.26 17.18
N LEU A 262 13.02 15.65 17.28
CA LEU A 262 13.18 14.24 17.62
C LEU A 262 13.49 14.06 19.10
N GLU A 263 12.54 13.49 19.83
CA GLU A 263 12.75 13.01 21.19
C GLU A 263 13.17 11.54 21.17
N VAL A 264 14.22 11.17 21.90
CA VAL A 264 14.72 9.77 21.95
C VAL A 264 14.43 9.16 23.31
N TYR A 265 13.69 8.05 23.31
CA TYR A 265 13.30 7.29 24.49
C TYR A 265 14.09 5.98 24.51
N LEU A 266 14.82 5.74 25.60
CA LEU A 266 15.74 4.61 25.77
C LEU A 266 15.10 3.40 26.45
#